data_AF-A0A558BXP4-F1
#
_entry.id   AF-A0A558BXP4-F1
#
_cell.length_a   1.000
_cell.length_b   1.000
_cell.length_c   1.000
_cell.angle_alpha   90.00
_cell.angle_beta   90.00
_cell.angle_gamma   90.00
#
_symmetry.space_group_name_H-M   'P 1'
#
loop_
_entity.id
_entity.type
_entity.pdbx_description
1 polymer ?
#
loop_
_entity_poly.entity_id
_entity_poly.type
_entity_poly.pdbx_seq_one_letter_code
_entity_poly.pdbx_strand_id
1 'polypeptide(L)'
;MKRLILPLLGAGLLALNACSTTDSSTNDTAAAGANTEAGASASATTDTTNAAATSTASSDSSSAMQSGGGMAKADPSGPTAPHADDKEFMMSAAHSDQNEIQLSKMALTKGVSENAKTLANKMIADHTKSTANLKPIAAKAGVTLPTDMDAEHKALAPTMAKLTGKEFETKYLAQMVTDHQKTANTLAAHKTMTKNTALSGWITTTLPVVEEHLSMSHKDSDMKM
;
A
#
# COMPACT_ATOMS: atom_id res chain seq x y z
N MET A 1 45.60 -37.56 11.08
CA MET A 1 44.87 -38.76 11.55
C MET A 1 44.32 -38.49 12.94
N LYS A 2 43.09 -37.96 13.03
CA LYS A 2 42.42 -37.68 14.32
C LYS A 2 41.00 -38.22 14.24
N ARG A 3 40.63 -38.88 15.33
CA ARG A 3 39.67 -39.98 15.42
C ARG A 3 38.22 -39.50 15.37
N LEU A 4 37.43 -40.28 14.64
CA LEU A 4 35.98 -40.27 14.51
C LEU A 4 35.34 -40.69 15.84
N ILE A 5 34.45 -39.87 16.41
CA ILE A 5 33.54 -40.27 17.50
C ILE A 5 32.14 -39.78 17.13
N LEU A 6 31.27 -40.75 16.85
CA LEU A 6 29.83 -40.62 16.68
C LEU A 6 29.17 -41.31 17.87
N PRO A 7 28.19 -40.69 18.54
CA PRO A 7 27.01 -41.43 18.98
C PRO A 7 25.73 -40.65 18.61
N LEU A 8 24.79 -41.25 17.90
CA LEU A 8 23.80 -42.26 18.31
C LEU A 8 22.44 -41.59 18.56
N LEU A 9 21.47 -42.11 17.81
CA LEU A 9 20.05 -41.79 17.71
C LEU A 9 19.36 -41.54 19.05
N GLY A 10 18.50 -40.50 19.07
CA GLY A 10 17.37 -40.38 19.97
C GLY A 10 16.14 -39.98 19.16
N ALA A 11 15.35 -40.97 18.74
CA ALA A 11 14.04 -40.79 18.12
C ALA A 11 13.00 -40.48 19.20
N GLY A 12 12.34 -39.32 19.11
CA GLY A 12 11.17 -38.95 19.91
C GLY A 12 9.98 -38.73 18.98
N LEU A 13 9.03 -39.67 19.04
CA LEU A 13 7.84 -39.80 18.19
C LEU A 13 6.63 -39.11 18.85
N LEU A 14 5.81 -38.46 18.00
CA LEU A 14 4.38 -38.11 18.11
C LEU A 14 3.78 -37.65 19.46
N ALA A 15 3.15 -36.46 19.42
CA ALA A 15 1.69 -36.34 19.59
C ALA A 15 1.19 -34.99 19.03
N LEU A 16 0.48 -35.04 17.90
CA LEU A 16 -0.43 -33.98 17.46
C LEU A 16 -1.74 -34.16 18.21
N ASN A 17 -2.30 -33.07 18.75
CA ASN A 17 -3.72 -32.99 19.06
C ASN A 17 -4.28 -31.75 18.34
N ALA A 18 -5.18 -32.01 17.39
CA ALA A 18 -6.00 -31.02 16.72
C ALA A 18 -7.40 -31.03 17.34
N CYS A 19 -7.99 -29.87 17.61
CA CYS A 19 -9.44 -29.71 17.59
C CYS A 19 -9.81 -28.23 17.35
N SER A 20 -10.16 -27.97 16.09
CA SER A 20 -11.31 -27.21 15.55
C SER A 20 -11.94 -26.08 16.36
N THR A 21 -11.93 -24.88 15.77
CA THR A 21 -12.91 -23.82 15.98
C THR A 21 -14.13 -24.06 15.07
N THR A 22 -15.33 -24.07 15.65
CA THR A 22 -16.60 -23.95 14.94
C THR A 22 -17.25 -22.67 15.43
N ASP A 23 -17.45 -21.68 14.55
CA ASP A 23 -18.79 -21.13 14.36
C ASP A 23 -18.84 -20.31 13.06
N SER A 24 -19.83 -20.62 12.24
CA SER A 24 -20.32 -19.84 11.12
C SER A 24 -21.82 -19.95 11.20
N SER A 25 -22.48 -18.84 11.46
CA SER A 25 -23.93 -18.72 11.36
C SER A 25 -24.25 -17.43 10.62
N THR A 26 -24.43 -17.57 9.30
CA THR A 26 -25.22 -16.69 8.45
C THR A 26 -26.70 -16.90 8.78
N ASN A 27 -27.50 -15.83 8.84
CA ASN A 27 -28.88 -15.92 8.38
C ASN A 27 -29.38 -14.57 7.89
N ASP A 28 -29.94 -14.61 6.69
CA ASP A 28 -30.63 -13.55 5.98
C ASP A 28 -31.93 -13.12 6.69
N THR A 29 -32.38 -11.89 6.43
CA THR A 29 -33.81 -11.67 6.20
C THR A 29 -34.04 -10.44 5.34
N ALA A 30 -34.60 -10.69 4.17
CA ALA A 30 -35.25 -9.72 3.30
C ALA A 30 -36.52 -9.18 3.96
N ALA A 31 -36.82 -7.90 3.73
CA ALA A 31 -38.17 -7.37 3.88
C ALA A 31 -38.45 -6.41 2.72
N ALA A 32 -39.32 -6.87 1.82
CA ALA A 32 -40.01 -6.07 0.83
C ALA A 32 -41.08 -5.20 1.51
N GLY A 33 -41.34 -4.04 0.93
CA GLY A 33 -42.43 -3.14 1.34
C GLY A 33 -42.60 -2.03 0.31
N ALA A 34 -43.26 -2.36 -0.79
CA ALA A 34 -43.81 -1.39 -1.73
C ALA A 34 -45.05 -0.73 -1.12
N ASN A 35 -45.23 0.57 -1.33
CA ASN A 35 -46.55 1.20 -1.39
C ASN A 35 -46.52 2.32 -2.44
N THR A 36 -47.49 2.23 -3.34
CA THR A 36 -47.77 3.06 -4.50
C THR A 36 -48.82 4.13 -4.14
N GLU A 37 -48.96 5.10 -5.04
CA GLU A 37 -50.10 6.02 -5.31
C GLU A 37 -49.75 7.50 -5.09
N ALA A 38 -49.47 8.27 -6.15
CA ALA A 38 -50.35 8.77 -7.21
C ALA A 38 -51.22 9.96 -6.76
N GLY A 39 -51.02 11.11 -7.42
CA GLY A 39 -51.81 12.32 -7.20
C GLY A 39 -51.36 13.45 -8.11
N ALA A 40 -51.97 13.54 -9.29
CA ALA A 40 -51.72 14.54 -10.32
C ALA A 40 -52.32 15.91 -9.97
N SER A 41 -51.78 16.98 -10.55
CA SER A 41 -52.50 17.86 -11.50
C SER A 41 -51.71 19.14 -11.80
N ALA A 42 -51.74 19.52 -13.07
CA ALA A 42 -51.14 20.71 -13.65
C ALA A 42 -51.83 22.02 -13.24
N SER A 43 -51.12 23.14 -13.36
CA SER A 43 -51.66 24.36 -14.00
C SER A 43 -50.53 25.33 -14.34
N ALA A 44 -50.56 25.85 -15.57
CA ALA A 44 -49.62 26.83 -16.10
C ALA A 44 -50.17 28.25 -15.93
N THR A 45 -49.31 29.21 -15.61
CA THR A 45 -49.48 30.63 -15.99
C THR A 45 -48.11 31.31 -16.10
N THR A 46 -47.80 31.77 -17.29
CA THR A 46 -46.84 32.82 -17.63
C THR A 46 -47.30 34.17 -17.04
N ASP A 47 -46.40 34.96 -16.45
CA ASP A 47 -46.14 36.31 -16.98
C ASP A 47 -44.85 36.94 -16.42
N THR A 48 -44.36 37.86 -17.23
CA THR A 48 -43.09 38.56 -17.31
C THR A 48 -43.06 39.75 -16.35
N THR A 49 -41.93 40.08 -15.73
CA THR A 49 -41.43 41.46 -15.71
C THR A 49 -39.94 41.52 -15.35
N ASN A 50 -39.21 42.10 -16.30
CA ASN A 50 -37.82 42.46 -16.29
C ASN A 50 -37.65 43.78 -15.51
N ALA A 51 -36.77 43.80 -14.51
CA ALA A 51 -36.28 45.04 -13.91
C ALA A 51 -34.76 44.98 -13.80
N ALA A 52 -34.12 45.71 -14.71
CA ALA A 52 -32.69 45.87 -14.82
C ALA A 52 -32.12 46.58 -13.58
N ALA A 53 -31.10 45.98 -12.99
CA ALA A 53 -30.23 46.61 -12.00
C ALA A 53 -28.81 46.72 -12.58
N THR A 54 -28.45 47.95 -12.93
CA THR A 54 -27.16 48.61 -12.80
C THR A 54 -25.92 47.72 -12.64
N SER A 55 -25.15 47.63 -13.71
CA SER A 55 -23.76 47.17 -13.72
C SER A 55 -22.81 48.30 -13.35
N THR A 56 -22.23 48.25 -12.15
CA THR A 56 -21.02 49.03 -11.83
C THR A 56 -20.08 48.19 -10.97
N ALA A 57 -18.93 47.87 -11.56
CA ALA A 57 -17.62 47.57 -10.99
C ALA A 57 -17.53 46.78 -9.67
N SER A 58 -16.84 45.64 -9.71
CA SER A 58 -15.58 45.48 -8.96
C SER A 58 -14.83 44.24 -9.45
N SER A 59 -13.60 44.49 -9.88
CA SER A 59 -12.53 43.51 -9.99
C SER A 59 -12.33 42.83 -8.64
N ASP A 60 -12.73 41.57 -8.54
CA ASP A 60 -12.35 40.72 -7.41
C ASP A 60 -11.41 39.64 -7.93
N SER A 61 -10.12 39.92 -7.76
CA SER A 61 -9.03 38.96 -7.91
C SER A 61 -9.18 37.92 -6.81
N SER A 62 -10.02 36.91 -7.03
CA SER A 62 -9.99 35.69 -6.26
C SER A 62 -8.72 34.91 -6.64
N SER A 63 -7.63 35.28 -5.98
CA SER A 63 -6.50 34.40 -5.72
C SER A 63 -7.03 33.19 -4.94
N ALA A 64 -7.63 32.24 -5.65
CA ALA A 64 -7.81 30.89 -5.18
C ALA A 64 -6.40 30.32 -4.97
N MET A 65 -5.95 30.30 -3.71
CA MET A 65 -4.81 29.51 -3.30
C MET A 65 -5.17 28.05 -3.54
N GLN A 66 -4.85 27.58 -4.74
CA GLN A 66 -4.87 26.19 -5.09
C GLN A 66 -3.72 25.53 -4.33
N SER A 67 -4.00 25.09 -3.11
CA SER A 67 -3.19 24.06 -2.44
C SER A 67 -3.46 22.73 -3.15
N GLY A 68 -2.99 22.64 -4.38
CA GLY A 68 -2.84 21.40 -5.12
C GLY A 68 -1.53 20.76 -4.69
N GLY A 69 -1.51 20.13 -3.51
CA GLY A 69 -0.42 19.24 -3.15
C GLY A 69 -0.42 18.08 -4.14
N GLY A 70 0.40 18.17 -5.18
CA GLY A 70 0.56 17.09 -6.16
C GLY A 70 1.04 15.82 -5.44
N MET A 71 0.45 14.68 -5.79
CA MET A 71 0.96 13.39 -5.29
C MET A 71 2.45 13.26 -5.65
N ALA A 72 3.25 12.78 -4.70
CA ALA A 72 4.62 12.39 -4.97
C ALA A 72 4.65 11.36 -6.11
N LYS A 73 5.61 11.48 -7.03
CA LYS A 73 5.72 10.66 -8.25
C LYS A 73 7.08 9.97 -8.31
N ALA A 74 7.17 8.96 -9.18
CA ALA A 74 8.47 8.41 -9.56
C ALA A 74 9.40 9.53 -10.07
N ASP A 75 10.64 9.55 -9.58
CA ASP A 75 11.73 10.39 -10.08
C ASP A 75 12.60 9.53 -11.01
N PRO A 76 12.56 9.73 -12.33
CA PRO A 76 13.33 8.93 -13.27
C PRO A 76 14.86 9.08 -13.13
N SER A 77 15.35 10.07 -12.37
CA SER A 77 16.78 10.25 -12.08
C SER A 77 17.22 9.61 -10.76
N GLY A 78 16.26 9.14 -9.96
CA GLY A 78 16.52 8.57 -8.64
C GLY A 78 17.00 7.11 -8.71
N PRO A 79 17.43 6.55 -7.56
CA PRO A 79 17.88 5.17 -7.50
C PRO A 79 16.74 4.19 -7.80
N THR A 80 17.09 3.06 -8.38
CA THR A 80 16.23 1.89 -8.57
C THR A 80 16.79 0.69 -7.80
N ALA A 81 15.95 -0.28 -7.49
CA ALA A 81 16.41 -1.58 -7.05
C ALA A 81 17.08 -2.33 -8.22
N PRO A 82 18.21 -3.01 -7.99
CA PRO A 82 18.94 -3.70 -9.05
C PRO A 82 18.09 -4.84 -9.63
N HIS A 83 17.94 -4.85 -10.96
CA HIS A 83 17.32 -5.93 -11.70
C HIS A 83 17.73 -5.87 -13.17
N ALA A 84 18.02 -7.02 -13.78
CA ALA A 84 18.38 -7.14 -15.19
C ALA A 84 17.19 -7.61 -16.07
N ASP A 85 16.23 -8.33 -15.49
CA ASP A 85 15.13 -8.96 -16.21
C ASP A 85 13.83 -9.01 -15.40
N ASP A 86 12.76 -9.53 -16.00
CA ASP A 86 11.45 -9.68 -15.36
C ASP A 86 11.53 -10.55 -14.08
N LYS A 87 12.41 -11.55 -14.05
CA LYS A 87 12.55 -12.46 -12.90
C LYS A 87 13.15 -11.74 -11.71
N GLU A 88 14.26 -11.04 -11.90
CA GLU A 88 14.91 -10.24 -10.86
C GLU A 88 14.00 -9.11 -10.38
N PHE A 89 13.27 -8.47 -11.30
CA PHE A 89 12.28 -7.46 -10.94
C PHE A 89 11.19 -8.02 -10.04
N MET A 90 10.58 -9.16 -10.40
CA MET A 90 9.51 -9.76 -9.60
C MET A 90 10.00 -10.17 -8.20
N MET A 91 11.23 -10.69 -8.10
CA MET A 91 11.83 -10.98 -6.79
C MET A 91 12.08 -9.71 -5.99
N SER A 92 12.59 -8.65 -6.61
CA SER A 92 12.82 -7.35 -5.96
C SER A 92 11.52 -6.71 -5.47
N ALA A 93 10.46 -6.73 -6.29
CA ALA A 93 9.15 -6.20 -5.92
C ALA A 93 8.56 -6.96 -4.73
N ALA A 94 8.65 -8.29 -4.73
CA ALA A 94 8.20 -9.11 -3.62
C ALA A 94 9.02 -8.88 -2.34
N HIS A 95 10.33 -8.65 -2.44
CA HIS A 95 11.13 -8.22 -1.29
C HIS A 95 10.66 -6.87 -0.72
N SER A 96 10.43 -5.86 -1.58
CA SER A 96 9.89 -4.56 -1.15
C SER A 96 8.59 -4.73 -0.37
N ASP A 97 7.64 -5.52 -0.91
CA ASP A 97 6.38 -5.81 -0.23
C ASP A 97 6.62 -6.44 1.16
N GLN A 98 7.52 -7.42 1.28
CA GLN A 98 7.80 -8.06 2.57
C GLN A 98 8.50 -7.12 3.56
N ASN A 99 9.41 -6.27 3.08
CA ASN A 99 10.09 -5.27 3.89
C ASN A 99 9.08 -4.34 4.57
N GLU A 100 8.19 -3.78 3.76
CA GLU A 100 7.22 -2.77 4.20
C GLU A 100 6.14 -3.41 5.08
N ILE A 101 5.64 -4.60 4.74
CA ILE A 101 4.71 -5.35 5.62
C ILE A 101 5.29 -5.57 7.01
N GLN A 102 6.55 -6.02 7.11
CA GLN A 102 7.15 -6.35 8.40
C GLN A 102 7.47 -5.09 9.23
N LEU A 103 7.96 -4.02 8.61
CA LEU A 103 8.18 -2.74 9.28
C LEU A 103 6.87 -2.10 9.76
N SER A 104 5.81 -2.14 8.95
CA SER A 104 4.49 -1.62 9.32
C SER A 104 3.84 -2.42 10.44
N LYS A 105 3.98 -3.75 10.45
CA LYS A 105 3.55 -4.59 11.59
C LYS A 105 4.24 -4.17 12.89
N MET A 106 5.53 -3.84 12.81
CA MET A 106 6.25 -3.31 13.96
C MET A 106 5.67 -1.96 14.40
N ALA A 107 5.38 -1.04 13.48
CA ALA A 107 4.81 0.28 13.81
C ALA A 107 3.56 0.20 14.68
N LEU A 108 2.67 -0.76 14.40
CA LEU A 108 1.42 -0.96 15.15
C LEU A 108 1.64 -1.27 16.65
N THR A 109 2.81 -1.78 17.03
CA THR A 109 3.14 -2.13 18.42
C THR A 109 4.13 -1.18 19.08
N LYS A 110 4.50 -0.08 18.43
CA LYS A 110 5.60 0.80 18.87
C LYS A 110 5.18 2.11 19.48
N GLY A 111 3.89 2.29 19.79
CA GLY A 111 3.39 3.51 20.44
C GLY A 111 3.47 4.73 19.53
N VAL A 112 3.29 4.54 18.23
CA VAL A 112 3.25 5.60 17.21
C VAL A 112 1.89 6.31 17.20
N SER A 113 1.82 7.46 16.55
CA SER A 113 0.63 8.28 16.33
C SER A 113 -0.45 7.53 15.53
N GLU A 114 -1.70 7.96 15.66
CA GLU A 114 -2.82 7.35 14.91
C GLU A 114 -2.67 7.49 13.39
N ASN A 115 -2.05 8.57 12.92
CA ASN A 115 -1.71 8.73 11.49
C ASN A 115 -0.72 7.65 11.04
N ALA A 116 0.37 7.46 11.79
CA ALA A 116 1.35 6.43 11.48
C ALA A 116 0.76 5.00 11.57
N LYS A 117 -0.18 4.74 12.48
CA LYS A 117 -0.94 3.47 12.51
C LYS A 117 -1.83 3.31 11.28
N THR A 118 -2.49 4.38 10.85
CA THR A 118 -3.34 4.38 9.64
C THR A 118 -2.50 4.07 8.41
N LEU A 119 -1.35 4.73 8.26
CA LEU A 119 -0.38 4.44 7.21
C LEU A 119 0.08 2.97 7.27
N ALA A 120 0.50 2.48 8.44
CA ALA A 120 0.96 1.11 8.62
C ALA A 120 -0.09 0.06 8.25
N ASN A 121 -1.36 0.26 8.63
CA ASN A 121 -2.44 -0.64 8.23
C ASN A 121 -2.67 -0.63 6.71
N LYS A 122 -2.61 0.54 6.07
CA LYS A 122 -2.71 0.66 4.61
C LYS A 122 -1.56 -0.06 3.92
N MET A 123 -0.32 0.10 4.40
CA MET A 123 0.85 -0.61 3.87
C MET A 123 0.62 -2.14 3.92
N ILE A 124 0.26 -2.67 5.10
CA ILE A 124 0.05 -4.12 5.25
C ILE A 124 -0.98 -4.64 4.25
N ALA A 125 -2.12 -3.96 4.11
CA ALA A 125 -3.19 -4.37 3.21
C ALA A 125 -2.76 -4.32 1.73
N ASP A 126 -2.23 -3.17 1.29
CA ASP A 126 -1.92 -2.92 -0.12
C ASP A 126 -0.73 -3.77 -0.59
N HIS A 127 0.33 -3.91 0.22
CA HIS A 127 1.48 -4.76 -0.14
C HIS A 127 1.13 -6.25 -0.13
N THR A 128 0.28 -6.70 0.80
CA THR A 128 -0.22 -8.09 0.78
C THR A 128 -1.00 -8.37 -0.52
N LYS A 129 -1.86 -7.43 -0.93
CA LYS A 129 -2.62 -7.52 -2.18
C LYS A 129 -1.70 -7.47 -3.41
N SER A 130 -0.69 -6.60 -3.39
CA SER A 130 0.34 -6.46 -4.42
C SER A 130 1.05 -7.78 -4.69
N THR A 131 1.62 -8.40 -3.65
CA THR A 131 2.28 -9.72 -3.73
C THR A 131 1.31 -10.81 -4.20
N ALA A 132 0.07 -10.83 -3.69
CA ALA A 132 -0.94 -11.81 -4.09
C ALA A 132 -1.25 -11.73 -5.60
N ASN A 133 -1.33 -10.53 -6.15
CA ASN A 133 -1.54 -10.29 -7.58
C ASN A 133 -0.30 -10.61 -8.43
N LEU A 134 0.90 -10.43 -7.88
CA LEU A 134 2.16 -10.74 -8.57
C LEU A 134 2.43 -12.25 -8.66
N LYS A 135 2.06 -13.00 -7.61
CA LYS A 135 2.29 -14.44 -7.49
C LYS A 135 1.87 -15.28 -8.71
N PRO A 136 0.66 -15.15 -9.30
CA PRO A 136 0.30 -15.91 -10.49
C PRO A 136 1.11 -15.53 -11.73
N ILE A 137 1.58 -14.28 -11.85
CA ILE A 137 2.44 -13.83 -12.95
C ILE A 137 3.82 -14.49 -12.82
N ALA A 138 4.39 -14.44 -11.62
CA ALA A 138 5.66 -15.06 -11.29
C ALA A 138 5.64 -16.59 -11.51
N ALA A 139 4.58 -17.26 -11.04
CA ALA A 139 4.41 -18.71 -11.22
C ALA A 139 4.39 -19.12 -12.70
N LYS A 140 3.69 -18.37 -13.56
CA LYS A 140 3.68 -18.61 -15.01
C LYS A 140 5.05 -18.41 -15.66
N ALA A 141 5.89 -17.55 -15.09
CA ALA A 141 7.26 -17.31 -15.53
C ALA A 141 8.28 -18.26 -14.87
N GLY A 142 7.86 -19.23 -14.06
CA GLY A 142 8.76 -20.15 -13.35
C GLY A 142 9.56 -19.47 -12.22
N VAL A 143 9.08 -18.34 -11.71
CA VAL A 143 9.74 -17.55 -10.66
C VAL A 143 9.09 -17.84 -9.31
N THR A 144 9.91 -18.23 -8.33
CA THR A 144 9.49 -18.33 -6.93
C THR A 144 9.74 -16.99 -6.25
N LEU A 145 8.67 -16.37 -5.76
CA LEU A 145 8.77 -15.10 -5.05
C LEU A 145 9.31 -15.33 -3.63
N PRO A 146 10.19 -14.45 -3.12
CA PRO A 146 10.60 -14.46 -1.73
C PRO A 146 9.41 -14.22 -0.80
N THR A 147 9.47 -14.80 0.40
CA THR A 147 8.44 -14.69 1.43
C THR A 147 8.94 -13.99 2.69
N ASP A 148 10.08 -13.31 2.59
CA ASP A 148 10.73 -12.66 3.71
C ASP A 148 11.49 -11.41 3.25
N MET A 149 11.90 -10.58 4.20
CA MET A 149 12.68 -9.37 3.95
C MET A 149 13.98 -9.67 3.18
N ASP A 150 14.44 -8.68 2.42
CA ASP A 150 15.79 -8.72 1.85
C ASP A 150 16.88 -8.60 2.95
N ALA A 151 18.14 -8.75 2.54
CA ALA A 151 19.27 -8.73 3.47
C ALA A 151 19.47 -7.36 4.15
N GLU A 152 19.23 -6.26 3.43
CA GLU A 152 19.38 -4.89 3.95
C GLU A 152 18.36 -4.63 5.06
N HIS A 153 17.11 -4.97 4.81
CA HIS A 153 16.02 -4.77 5.75
C HIS A 153 16.08 -5.73 6.94
N LYS A 154 16.57 -6.97 6.74
CA LYS A 154 16.90 -7.88 7.85
C LYS A 154 17.96 -7.31 8.79
N ALA A 155 18.93 -6.56 8.26
CA ALA A 155 19.93 -5.89 9.07
C ALA A 155 19.37 -4.63 9.77
N LEU A 156 18.41 -3.94 9.16
CA LEU A 156 17.73 -2.77 9.73
C LEU A 156 16.75 -3.14 10.86
N ALA A 157 15.99 -4.24 10.70
CA ALA A 157 14.89 -4.60 11.59
C ALA A 157 15.27 -4.68 13.10
N PRO A 158 16.43 -5.23 13.51
CA PRO A 158 16.86 -5.24 14.91
C PRO A 158 17.07 -3.83 15.50
N THR A 159 17.51 -2.87 14.68
CA THR A 159 17.67 -1.48 15.11
C THR A 159 16.30 -0.84 15.29
N MET A 160 15.39 -1.01 14.33
CA MET A 160 14.01 -0.55 14.42
C MET A 160 13.30 -1.14 15.65
N ALA A 161 13.53 -2.43 15.94
CA ALA A 161 12.92 -3.13 17.07
C ALA A 161 13.33 -2.59 18.44
N LYS A 162 14.41 -1.82 18.56
CA LYS A 162 14.84 -1.19 19.82
C LYS A 162 14.21 0.18 20.04
N LEU A 163 13.69 0.81 18.99
CA LEU A 163 13.07 2.13 19.08
C LEU A 163 11.61 2.00 19.53
N THR A 164 11.07 3.10 20.07
CA THR A 164 9.65 3.24 20.42
C THR A 164 9.19 4.68 20.19
N GLY A 165 7.87 4.90 20.26
CA GLY A 165 7.24 6.22 20.21
C GLY A 165 7.69 7.04 19.01
N LYS A 166 7.98 8.31 19.27
CA LYS A 166 8.40 9.29 18.27
C LYS A 166 9.68 8.87 17.52
N GLU A 167 10.65 8.26 18.21
CA GLU A 167 11.91 7.83 17.59
C GLU A 167 11.69 6.74 16.55
N PHE A 168 10.90 5.71 16.91
CA PHE A 168 10.51 4.67 15.98
C PHE A 168 9.76 5.27 14.80
N GLU A 169 8.75 6.09 15.07
CA GLU A 169 7.88 6.65 14.04
C GLU A 169 8.66 7.50 13.03
N THR A 170 9.59 8.34 13.50
CA THR A 170 10.43 9.14 12.60
C THR A 170 11.30 8.27 11.71
N LYS A 171 11.89 7.19 12.25
CA LYS A 171 12.69 6.27 11.42
C LYS A 171 11.83 5.45 10.46
N TYR A 172 10.64 5.03 10.90
CA TYR A 172 9.68 4.32 10.06
C TYR A 172 9.25 5.17 8.86
N LEU A 173 8.80 6.40 9.09
CA LEU A 173 8.35 7.28 8.00
C LEU A 173 9.48 7.64 7.02
N ALA A 174 10.69 7.89 7.54
CA ALA A 174 11.86 8.13 6.69
C ALA A 174 12.22 6.91 5.82
N GLN A 175 12.07 5.70 6.37
CA GLN A 175 12.27 4.46 5.64
C GLN A 175 11.20 4.27 4.55
N MET A 176 9.92 4.51 4.87
CA MET A 176 8.83 4.43 3.88
C MET A 176 9.02 5.42 2.72
N VAL A 177 9.47 6.66 2.99
CA VAL A 177 9.83 7.61 1.93
C VAL A 177 10.93 7.06 1.02
N THR A 178 12.00 6.52 1.64
CA THR A 178 13.14 5.98 0.90
C THR A 178 12.75 4.79 0.02
N ASP A 179 12.04 3.82 0.60
CA ASP A 179 11.64 2.58 -0.08
C ASP A 179 10.60 2.86 -1.16
N HIS A 180 9.56 3.63 -0.87
CA HIS A 180 8.54 3.92 -1.87
C HIS A 180 9.08 4.76 -3.03
N GLN A 181 9.99 5.70 -2.81
CA GLN A 181 10.61 6.43 -3.92
C GLN A 181 11.43 5.48 -4.81
N LYS A 182 12.28 4.63 -4.20
CA LYS A 182 13.06 3.61 -4.93
C LYS A 182 12.15 2.65 -5.69
N THR A 183 11.05 2.22 -5.09
CA THR A 183 10.09 1.30 -5.70
C THR A 183 9.32 1.98 -6.83
N ALA A 184 8.85 3.23 -6.66
CA ALA A 184 8.20 4.00 -7.73
C ALA A 184 9.12 4.13 -8.95
N ASN A 185 10.40 4.45 -8.73
CA ASN A 185 11.40 4.54 -9.79
C ASN A 185 11.63 3.18 -10.48
N THR A 186 11.73 2.12 -9.69
CA THR A 186 11.94 0.75 -10.19
C THR A 186 10.76 0.28 -11.04
N LEU A 187 9.53 0.52 -10.57
CA LEU A 187 8.30 0.22 -11.31
C LEU A 187 8.25 0.99 -12.63
N ALA A 188 8.50 2.31 -12.59
CA ALA A 188 8.49 3.16 -13.78
C ALA A 188 9.53 2.72 -14.80
N ALA A 189 10.77 2.45 -14.36
CA ALA A 189 11.84 1.96 -15.22
C ALA A 189 11.48 0.60 -15.83
N HIS A 190 11.07 -0.37 -15.01
CA HIS A 190 10.81 -1.73 -15.48
C HIS A 190 9.60 -1.82 -16.42
N LYS A 191 8.61 -0.93 -16.26
CA LYS A 191 7.47 -0.81 -17.19
C LYS A 191 7.93 -0.60 -18.63
N THR A 192 9.05 0.09 -18.84
CA THR A 192 9.61 0.35 -20.18
C THR A 192 10.42 -0.83 -20.73
N MET A 193 10.92 -1.70 -19.85
CA MET A 193 11.77 -2.84 -20.18
C MET A 193 10.94 -4.08 -20.52
N THR A 194 9.95 -4.39 -19.69
CA THR A 194 9.22 -5.66 -19.78
C THR A 194 8.39 -5.75 -21.07
N LYS A 195 8.37 -6.94 -21.68
CA LYS A 195 7.45 -7.30 -22.77
C LYS A 195 6.31 -8.18 -22.29
N ASN A 196 6.32 -8.58 -21.01
CA ASN A 196 5.26 -9.36 -20.41
C ASN A 196 4.06 -8.44 -20.12
N THR A 197 2.97 -8.63 -20.88
CA THR A 197 1.78 -7.79 -20.79
C THR A 197 1.07 -7.91 -19.43
N ALA A 198 1.11 -9.08 -18.79
CA ALA A 198 0.55 -9.26 -17.45
C ALA A 198 1.37 -8.50 -16.39
N LEU A 199 2.69 -8.56 -16.48
CA LEU A 199 3.59 -7.82 -15.59
C LEU A 199 3.44 -6.30 -15.80
N SER A 200 3.41 -5.84 -17.05
CA SER A 200 3.16 -4.43 -17.39
C SER A 200 1.80 -3.93 -16.86
N GLY A 201 0.76 -4.77 -16.95
CA GLY A 201 -0.55 -4.52 -16.37
C GLY A 201 -0.50 -4.38 -14.85
N TRP A 202 0.17 -5.31 -14.17
CA TRP A 202 0.38 -5.25 -12.72
C TRP A 202 1.11 -3.96 -12.31
N ILE A 203 2.19 -3.59 -12.99
CA ILE A 203 2.93 -2.35 -12.72
C ILE A 203 2.03 -1.12 -12.88
N THR A 204 1.18 -1.11 -13.91
CA THR A 204 0.25 -0.01 -14.18
C THR A 204 -0.75 0.19 -13.05
N THR A 205 -1.17 -0.89 -12.36
CA THR A 205 -2.07 -0.80 -11.21
C THR A 205 -1.36 -0.53 -9.89
N THR A 206 -0.11 -0.97 -9.75
CA THR A 206 0.65 -0.86 -8.49
C THR A 206 1.33 0.50 -8.34
N LEU A 207 1.86 1.09 -9.43
CA LEU A 207 2.61 2.35 -9.35
C LEU A 207 1.82 3.50 -8.70
N PRO A 208 0.54 3.76 -9.05
CA PRO A 208 -0.23 4.83 -8.41
C PRO A 208 -0.44 4.63 -6.90
N VAL A 209 -0.49 3.37 -6.44
CA VAL A 209 -0.62 3.03 -5.02
C VAL A 209 0.67 3.35 -4.27
N VAL A 210 1.83 3.01 -4.84
CA VAL A 210 3.15 3.36 -4.27
C VAL A 210 3.34 4.88 -4.22
N GLU A 211 2.92 5.60 -5.26
CA GLU A 211 2.95 7.07 -5.29
C GLU A 211 2.04 7.70 -4.22
N GLU A 212 0.87 7.10 -3.96
CA GLU A 212 0.00 7.50 -2.85
C GLU A 212 0.69 7.28 -1.50
N HIS A 213 1.28 6.10 -1.28
CA HIS A 213 1.98 5.78 -0.03
C HIS A 213 3.18 6.70 0.23
N LEU A 214 3.94 7.04 -0.81
CA LEU A 214 5.03 8.02 -0.75
C LEU A 214 4.50 9.40 -0.31
N SER A 215 3.40 9.85 -0.91
CA SER A 215 2.75 11.12 -0.54
C SER A 215 2.29 11.12 0.93
N MET A 216 1.69 10.03 1.39
CA MET A 216 1.28 9.87 2.80
C MET A 216 2.48 9.89 3.75
N SER A 217 3.58 9.22 3.37
CA SER A 217 4.80 9.14 4.18
C SER A 217 5.48 10.50 4.34
N HIS A 218 5.50 11.33 3.29
CA HIS A 218 5.94 12.72 3.38
C HIS A 218 5.04 13.55 4.30
N LYS A 219 3.73 13.49 4.08
CA LYS A 219 2.76 14.27 4.85
C LYS A 219 2.84 13.96 6.35
N ASP A 220 2.96 12.69 6.72
CA ASP A 220 3.09 12.28 8.12
C ASP A 220 4.46 12.63 8.71
N SER A 221 5.50 12.73 7.87
CA SER A 221 6.84 13.22 8.28
C SER A 221 6.83 14.72 8.54
N ASP A 222 6.10 15.49 7.74
CA ASP A 222 6.06 16.96 7.79
C ASP A 222 5.14 17.50 8.90
N MET A 223 4.14 16.72 9.34
CA MET A 223 3.29 17.05 10.51
C MET A 223 4.05 17.09 11.85
N LYS A 224 5.39 16.98 11.82
CA LYS A 224 6.26 16.93 13.00
C LYS A 224 7.20 18.12 13.15
N MET A 225 7.02 19.18 12.37
CA MET A 225 7.69 20.47 12.57
C MET A 225 6.74 21.47 13.21
#